data_AF-A0A7X9NN24-F1
#
_entry.id   AF-A0A7X9NN24-F1
#
_cell.length_a   1.000
_cell.length_b   1.000
_cell.length_c   1.000
_cell.angle_alpha   90.00
_cell.angle_beta   90.00
_cell.angle_gamma   90.00
#
_symmetry.space_group_name_H-M   'P 1'
#
loop_
_entity.id
_entity.type
_entity.pdbx_description
1 polymer ?
#
loop_
_entity_poly.entity_id
_entity_poly.type
_entity_poly.pdbx_seq_one_letter_code
_entity_poly.pdbx_strand_id
1 'polypeptide(L)'
;MEILEQFKNMYGGIVEAGICPVCGGTMYKWATPTKNCKRDGLVCPRCKYIQHATEQQKRDEEIYIQKQKEKQLNYMKRNSIVNDNITLSYTFETYKNDNRESEQAKINAKFWLEALEKSPVHIVLTGGTGVGKTHLAVAIANEYLKRSDYTKKVIVINYRELLEQLKIGFNDPKVYKELQGYLMQEVKKADFVVIDDLGAELGAIEKRATPTQYNLDTLQSIVEARLNKATLFTSNFNSKELRLTYGERIFSRIVNNSSYKGQLLAFRFVKTQDRRVKIDF
;
A
#
# COMPACT_ATOMS: atom_id res chain seq x y z
N MET A 1 2.92 47.53 38.33
CA MET A 1 2.66 46.54 39.41
C MET A 1 1.52 45.61 39.01
N GLU A 2 0.36 46.14 38.57
CA GLU A 2 -0.82 45.34 38.16
C GLU A 2 -0.56 44.23 37.11
N ILE A 3 0.25 44.51 36.08
CA ILE A 3 0.53 43.51 35.02
C ILE A 3 1.28 42.30 35.60
N LEU A 4 2.29 42.52 36.44
CA LEU A 4 3.08 41.44 37.04
C LEU A 4 2.23 40.53 37.94
N GLU A 5 1.24 41.11 38.61
CA GLU A 5 0.33 40.41 39.52
C GLU A 5 -0.71 39.58 38.75
N GLN A 6 -1.23 40.11 37.64
CA GLN A 6 -2.04 39.34 36.68
C GLN A 6 -1.26 38.16 36.10
N PHE A 7 0.00 38.35 35.71
CA PHE A 7 0.85 37.24 35.22
C PHE A 7 1.11 36.19 36.31
N LYS A 8 1.40 36.59 37.56
CA LYS A 8 1.56 35.64 38.67
C LYS A 8 0.30 34.82 38.92
N ASN A 9 -0.88 35.44 38.91
CA ASN A 9 -2.16 34.76 39.12
C ASN A 9 -2.53 33.82 37.95
N MET A 10 -2.12 34.16 36.72
CA MET A 10 -2.45 33.37 35.53
C MET A 10 -1.55 32.15 35.33
N TYR A 11 -0.27 32.24 35.71
CA TYR A 11 0.73 31.19 35.47
C TYR A 11 1.22 30.48 36.74
N GLY A 12 0.88 30.98 37.94
CA GLY A 12 1.20 30.38 39.23
C GLY A 12 2.68 30.38 39.62
N GLY A 13 3.54 31.05 38.84
CA GLY A 13 4.99 31.11 39.07
C GLY A 13 5.75 29.86 38.63
N ILE A 14 7.04 29.80 38.97
CA ILE A 14 7.94 28.69 38.64
C ILE A 14 8.05 27.76 39.87
N VAL A 15 7.89 26.45 39.67
CA VAL A 15 7.95 25.42 40.71
C VAL A 15 9.03 24.39 40.41
N GLU A 16 9.63 23.83 41.45
CA GLU A 16 10.54 22.69 41.35
C GLU A 16 9.77 21.43 40.92
N ALA A 17 10.33 20.68 39.97
CA ALA A 17 9.61 19.56 39.36
C ALA A 17 10.49 18.34 39.02
N GLY A 18 11.77 18.32 39.40
CA GLY A 18 12.62 17.14 39.20
C GLY A 18 14.12 17.40 39.34
N ILE A 19 14.92 16.39 39.01
CA ILE A 19 16.39 16.45 39.02
C ILE A 19 16.91 16.28 37.58
N CYS A 20 17.90 17.07 37.20
CA CYS A 20 18.48 17.07 35.86
C CYS A 20 19.32 15.82 35.60
N PRO A 21 19.07 15.07 34.50
CA PRO A 21 19.83 13.87 34.17
C PRO A 21 21.27 14.15 33.71
N VAL A 22 21.59 15.40 33.36
CA VAL A 22 22.92 15.78 32.85
C VAL A 22 23.85 16.20 33.99
N CYS A 23 23.36 17.00 34.95
CA CYS A 23 24.22 17.62 35.96
C CYS A 23 23.73 17.43 37.40
N GLY A 24 22.66 16.66 37.62
CA GLY A 24 22.09 16.39 38.95
C GLY A 24 21.47 17.61 39.66
N GLY A 25 21.30 18.74 38.97
CA GLY A 25 20.72 19.96 39.55
C GLY A 25 19.19 19.96 39.52
N THR A 26 18.55 20.71 40.42
CA THR A 26 17.08 20.87 40.45
C THR A 26 16.55 21.47 39.15
N MET A 27 15.43 20.92 38.67
CA MET A 27 14.72 21.38 37.47
C MET A 27 13.40 22.05 37.83
N TYR A 28 12.97 22.99 36.98
CA TYR A 28 11.85 23.87 37.23
C TYR A 28 10.85 23.89 36.06
N LYS A 29 9.57 24.14 36.33
CA LYS A 29 8.51 24.34 35.32
C LYS A 29 7.53 25.43 35.77
N TRP A 30 6.66 25.89 34.88
CA TRP A 30 5.53 26.75 35.28
C TRP A 30 4.51 25.94 36.09
N ALA A 31 3.98 26.53 37.17
CA ALA A 31 3.00 25.90 38.03
C ALA A 31 1.69 25.58 37.26
N THR A 32 1.31 26.45 36.33
CA THR A 32 0.12 26.29 35.48
C THR A 32 0.54 26.27 34.01
N PRO A 33 0.73 25.10 33.38
CA PRO A 33 1.14 25.02 31.99
C PRO A 33 0.03 25.48 31.03
N THR A 34 0.38 26.34 30.10
CA THR A 34 -0.47 26.68 28.95
C THR A 34 -0.41 25.55 27.95
N LYS A 35 -1.44 24.71 27.91
CA LYS A 35 -1.58 23.51 27.04
C LYS A 35 -1.05 23.61 25.58
N ASN A 36 -0.77 24.80 25.04
CA ASN A 36 -0.27 25.08 23.70
C ASN A 36 1.20 25.57 23.59
N CYS A 37 1.98 25.77 24.67
CA CYS A 37 3.34 26.34 24.56
C CYS A 37 4.46 25.28 24.69
N LYS A 38 5.39 25.26 23.72
CA LYS A 38 6.62 24.42 23.74
C LYS A 38 7.55 24.69 24.94
N ARG A 39 7.30 25.76 25.72
CA ARG A 39 8.14 26.21 26.85
C ARG A 39 7.70 25.64 28.21
N ASP A 40 6.70 24.77 28.23
CA ASP A 40 6.15 24.20 29.49
C ASP A 40 6.89 22.94 29.96
N GLY A 41 7.97 22.54 29.27
CA GLY A 41 8.86 21.46 29.68
C GLY A 41 9.71 21.85 30.90
N LEU A 42 10.31 20.86 31.58
CA LEU A 42 11.19 21.14 32.71
C LEU A 42 12.51 21.76 32.21
N VAL A 43 12.98 22.80 32.88
CA VAL A 43 14.23 23.49 32.54
C VAL A 43 15.20 23.39 33.71
N CYS A 44 16.45 23.00 33.43
CA CYS A 44 17.55 23.09 34.37
C CYS A 44 18.28 24.43 34.18
N PRO A 45 18.27 25.35 35.17
CA PRO A 45 18.95 26.63 35.04
C PRO A 45 20.48 26.51 35.08
N ARG A 46 21.02 25.42 35.63
CA ARG A 46 22.47 25.20 35.79
C ARG A 46 23.15 24.88 34.46
N CYS A 47 22.65 23.89 33.73
CA CYS A 47 23.25 23.42 32.47
C CYS A 47 22.40 23.77 31.24
N LYS A 48 21.28 24.49 31.43
CA LYS A 48 20.32 24.86 30.37
C LYS A 48 19.65 23.66 29.68
N TYR A 49 19.70 22.47 30.28
CA TYR A 49 18.97 21.30 29.78
C TYR A 49 17.46 21.55 29.85
N ILE A 50 16.77 21.37 28.73
CA ILE A 50 15.31 21.45 28.64
C ILE A 50 14.80 20.04 28.41
N GLN A 51 14.09 19.49 29.37
CA GLN A 51 13.27 18.31 29.17
C GLN A 51 11.99 18.78 28.48
N HIS A 52 12.06 18.89 27.15
CA HIS A 52 10.84 18.82 26.34
C HIS A 52 10.09 17.58 26.80
N ALA A 53 8.80 17.71 27.09
CA ALA A 53 7.99 16.58 27.55
C ALA A 53 8.20 15.43 26.57
N THR A 54 8.98 14.43 26.97
CA THR A 54 9.31 13.26 26.16
C THR A 54 8.05 12.54 25.73
N GLU A 55 6.98 12.65 26.54
CA GLU A 55 5.64 12.24 26.18
C GLU A 55 5.00 13.09 25.08
N GLN A 56 5.20 14.41 25.06
CA GLN A 56 4.65 15.28 24.02
C GLN A 56 5.34 15.04 22.68
N GLN A 57 6.67 14.85 22.66
CA GLN A 57 7.40 14.47 21.45
C GLN A 57 6.95 13.10 20.92
N LYS A 58 6.81 12.10 21.81
CA LYS A 58 6.26 10.78 21.44
C LYS A 58 4.83 10.89 20.90
N ARG A 59 3.97 11.68 21.54
CA ARG A 59 2.59 11.93 21.06
C ARG A 59 2.59 12.62 19.70
N ASP A 60 3.45 13.61 19.48
CA ASP A 60 3.55 14.32 18.20
C ASP A 60 4.04 13.38 17.08
N GLU A 61 5.00 12.49 17.38
CA GLU A 61 5.46 11.44 16.46
C GLU A 61 4.36 10.42 16.16
N GLU A 62 3.63 9.94 17.17
CA GLU A 62 2.49 9.04 17.02
C GLU A 62 1.39 9.66 16.16
N ILE A 63 1.03 10.92 16.42
CA ILE A 63 0.06 11.67 15.62
C ILE A 63 0.55 11.84 14.18
N TYR A 64 1.83 12.10 13.98
CA TYR A 64 2.41 12.23 12.64
C TYR A 64 2.34 10.91 11.87
N ILE A 65 2.75 9.80 12.48
CA ILE A 65 2.69 8.46 11.87
C ILE A 65 1.24 8.10 11.53
N GLN A 66 0.30 8.37 12.45
CA GLN A 66 -1.12 8.12 12.22
C GLN A 66 -1.68 8.94 11.05
N LYS A 67 -1.30 10.21 10.93
CA LYS A 67 -1.68 11.06 9.78
C LYS A 67 -1.09 10.57 8.47
N GLN A 68 0.17 10.11 8.45
CA GLN A 68 0.77 9.55 7.23
C GLN A 68 0.06 8.27 6.80
N LYS A 69 -0.25 7.39 7.77
CA LYS A 69 -1.05 6.18 7.54
C LYS A 69 -2.39 6.51 6.91
N GLU A 70 -3.17 7.42 7.50
CA GLU A 70 -4.48 7.81 6.98
C GLU A 70 -4.37 8.41 5.57
N LYS A 71 -3.40 9.29 5.36
CA LYS A 71 -3.13 9.88 4.05
C LYS A 71 -2.87 8.81 2.98
N GLN A 72 -2.03 7.83 3.30
CA GLN A 72 -1.63 6.81 2.34
C GLN A 72 -2.72 5.76 2.09
N LEU A 73 -3.50 5.41 3.12
CA LEU A 73 -4.69 4.58 2.96
C LEU A 73 -5.77 5.30 2.13
N ASN A 74 -5.95 6.60 2.33
CA ASN A 74 -6.87 7.39 1.52
C ASN A 74 -6.41 7.53 0.07
N TYR A 75 -5.10 7.67 -0.17
CA TYR A 75 -4.52 7.62 -1.52
C TYR A 75 -4.83 6.28 -2.20
N MET A 76 -4.57 5.16 -1.51
CA MET A 76 -4.86 3.82 -2.05
C MET A 76 -6.35 3.67 -2.36
N LYS A 77 -7.25 4.07 -1.45
CA LYS A 77 -8.71 3.97 -1.66
C LYS A 77 -9.22 4.81 -2.83
N ARG A 78 -8.68 6.02 -3.04
CA ARG A 78 -9.14 6.92 -4.10
C ARG A 78 -8.62 6.55 -5.48
N ASN A 79 -7.42 5.98 -5.54
CA ASN A 79 -6.72 5.77 -6.82
C ASN A 79 -6.71 4.28 -7.24
N SER A 80 -7.22 3.39 -6.39
CA SER A 80 -7.45 1.98 -6.73
C SER A 80 -8.79 1.81 -7.45
N ILE A 81 -8.83 0.83 -8.35
CA ILE A 81 -10.04 0.35 -9.03
C ILE A 81 -10.26 -1.07 -8.55
N VAL A 82 -11.34 -1.32 -7.82
CA VAL A 82 -11.67 -2.63 -7.24
C VAL A 82 -13.18 -2.85 -7.24
N ASN A 83 -13.59 -4.12 -7.36
CA ASN A 83 -15.00 -4.53 -7.35
C ASN A 83 -15.72 -4.10 -6.06
N ASP A 84 -15.01 -4.19 -4.94
CA ASP A 84 -15.56 -3.95 -3.61
C ASP A 84 -14.51 -3.32 -2.69
N ASN A 85 -14.95 -2.38 -1.85
CA ASN A 85 -14.05 -1.72 -0.90
C ASN A 85 -13.47 -2.67 0.15
N ILE A 86 -14.10 -3.83 0.38
CA ILE A 86 -13.63 -4.85 1.32
C ILE A 86 -12.34 -5.47 0.79
N THR A 87 -12.16 -5.60 -0.53
CA THR A 87 -10.93 -6.11 -1.14
C THR A 87 -9.68 -5.35 -0.67
N LEU A 88 -9.75 -4.03 -0.50
CA LEU A 88 -8.63 -3.21 -0.01
C LEU A 88 -8.26 -3.47 1.46
N SER A 89 -9.13 -4.13 2.23
CA SER A 89 -8.89 -4.47 3.65
C SER A 89 -8.20 -5.81 3.87
N TYR A 90 -7.89 -6.57 2.81
CA TYR A 90 -7.24 -7.87 2.94
C TYR A 90 -5.83 -7.79 3.54
N THR A 91 -5.54 -8.66 4.49
CA THR A 91 -4.29 -8.75 5.24
C THR A 91 -3.79 -10.20 5.32
N PHE A 92 -2.54 -10.39 5.76
CA PHE A 92 -2.02 -11.73 6.03
C PHE A 92 -2.72 -12.45 7.19
N GLU A 93 -3.35 -11.70 8.10
CA GLU A 93 -4.11 -12.26 9.23
C GLU A 93 -5.45 -12.80 8.77
N THR A 94 -6.11 -12.07 7.86
CA THR A 94 -7.39 -12.49 7.25
C THR A 94 -7.22 -13.58 6.19
N TYR A 95 -5.99 -13.83 5.73
CA TYR A 95 -5.68 -14.86 4.75
C TYR A 95 -5.70 -16.26 5.38
N LYS A 96 -6.63 -17.11 4.92
CA LYS A 96 -6.82 -18.47 5.42
C LYS A 96 -5.73 -19.42 4.91
N ASN A 97 -5.07 -20.11 5.85
CA ASN A 97 -4.08 -21.16 5.58
C ASN A 97 -4.72 -22.54 5.79
N ASP A 98 -5.52 -23.00 4.84
CA ASP A 98 -6.24 -24.28 4.92
C ASP A 98 -5.44 -25.47 4.36
N ASN A 99 -4.43 -25.21 3.52
CA ASN A 99 -3.61 -26.24 2.89
C ASN A 99 -2.13 -25.82 2.80
N ARG A 100 -1.28 -26.82 2.54
CA ARG A 100 0.18 -26.62 2.37
C ARG A 100 0.51 -25.63 1.25
N GLU A 101 -0.30 -25.58 0.19
CA GLU A 101 -0.08 -24.66 -0.93
C GLU A 101 -0.26 -23.20 -0.52
N SER A 102 -1.27 -22.91 0.30
CA SER A 102 -1.58 -21.56 0.77
C SER A 102 -0.62 -21.11 1.86
N GLU A 103 -0.18 -22.04 2.70
CA GLU A 103 0.92 -21.79 3.63
C GLU A 103 2.21 -21.46 2.87
N GLN A 104 2.56 -22.23 1.84
CA GLN A 104 3.71 -21.94 0.99
C GLN A 104 3.57 -20.59 0.28
N ALA A 105 2.38 -20.27 -0.23
CA ALA A 105 2.11 -18.97 -0.85
C ALA A 105 2.35 -17.81 0.15
N LYS A 106 1.94 -17.97 1.41
CA LYS A 106 2.18 -17.00 2.48
C LYS A 106 3.66 -16.88 2.84
N ILE A 107 4.40 -18.00 2.88
CA ILE A 107 5.86 -18.00 3.10
C ILE A 107 6.55 -17.26 1.96
N ASN A 108 6.21 -17.57 0.70
CA ASN A 108 6.75 -16.90 -0.48
C ASN A 108 6.43 -15.41 -0.46
N ALA A 109 5.20 -15.03 -0.08
CA ALA A 109 4.80 -13.63 0.03
C ALA A 109 5.65 -12.83 1.03
N LYS A 110 6.06 -13.45 2.16
CA LYS A 110 6.99 -12.81 3.10
C LYS A 110 8.36 -12.56 2.47
N PHE A 111 8.89 -13.53 1.71
CA PHE A 111 10.15 -13.34 0.96
C PHE A 111 10.02 -12.28 -0.14
N TRP A 112 8.88 -12.23 -0.84
CA TRP A 112 8.64 -11.23 -1.87
C TRP A 112 8.56 -9.81 -1.31
N LEU A 113 8.07 -9.63 -0.08
CA LEU A 113 8.11 -8.32 0.59
C LEU A 113 9.54 -7.84 0.80
N GLU A 114 10.45 -8.72 1.24
CA GLU A 114 11.87 -8.37 1.36
C GLU A 114 12.46 -7.96 0.01
N ALA A 115 12.06 -8.63 -1.08
CA ALA A 115 12.47 -8.26 -2.42
C ALA A 115 11.92 -6.88 -2.84
N LEU A 116 10.63 -6.60 -2.57
CA LEU A 116 9.95 -5.33 -2.88
C LEU A 116 10.56 -4.14 -2.13
N GLU A 117 11.04 -4.34 -0.91
CA GLU A 117 11.69 -3.30 -0.11
C GLU A 117 13.06 -2.90 -0.66
N LYS A 118 13.73 -3.81 -1.37
CA LYS A 118 15.11 -3.62 -1.86
C LYS A 118 15.21 -3.32 -3.34
N SER A 119 14.25 -3.76 -4.15
CA SER A 119 14.31 -3.68 -5.61
C SER A 119 12.91 -3.58 -6.24
N PRO A 120 12.76 -2.89 -7.38
CA PRO A 120 11.51 -2.83 -8.13
C PRO A 120 11.22 -4.15 -8.87
N VAL A 121 10.82 -5.16 -8.10
CA VAL A 121 10.54 -6.51 -8.61
C VAL A 121 9.12 -6.68 -9.15
N HIS A 122 8.95 -7.65 -10.06
CA HIS A 122 7.66 -8.08 -10.54
C HIS A 122 7.25 -9.40 -9.87
N ILE A 123 6.02 -9.51 -9.43
CA ILE A 123 5.49 -10.71 -8.78
C ILE A 123 4.32 -11.23 -9.61
N VAL A 124 4.25 -12.54 -9.86
CA VAL A 124 3.16 -13.13 -10.65
C VAL A 124 2.45 -14.25 -9.88
N LEU A 125 1.16 -14.07 -9.64
CA LEU A 125 0.27 -15.06 -9.03
C LEU A 125 -0.68 -15.65 -10.07
N THR A 126 -0.65 -16.96 -10.26
CA THR A 126 -1.54 -17.65 -11.20
C THR A 126 -2.33 -18.77 -10.53
N GLY A 127 -3.47 -19.16 -11.08
CA GLY A 127 -4.25 -20.31 -10.59
C GLY A 127 -5.75 -20.11 -10.71
N GLY A 128 -6.54 -21.12 -10.32
CA GLY A 128 -8.00 -21.11 -10.46
C GLY A 128 -8.71 -19.95 -9.72
N THR A 129 -9.97 -19.72 -10.03
CA THR A 129 -10.76 -18.68 -9.36
C THR A 129 -11.02 -19.07 -7.89
N GLY A 130 -11.03 -18.08 -7.00
CA GLY A 130 -11.34 -18.30 -5.57
C GLY A 130 -10.24 -18.93 -4.71
N VAL A 131 -9.05 -19.18 -5.27
CA VAL A 131 -7.90 -19.76 -4.54
C VAL A 131 -7.15 -18.77 -3.64
N GLY A 132 -7.53 -17.48 -3.65
CA GLY A 132 -6.95 -16.45 -2.78
C GLY A 132 -5.86 -15.57 -3.40
N LYS A 133 -5.71 -15.53 -4.73
CA LYS A 133 -4.71 -14.69 -5.42
C LYS A 133 -4.86 -13.20 -5.10
N THR A 134 -6.06 -12.64 -5.31
CA THR A 134 -6.39 -11.24 -5.01
C THR A 134 -6.18 -10.92 -3.54
N HIS A 135 -6.63 -11.81 -2.64
CA HIS A 135 -6.42 -11.65 -1.19
C HIS A 135 -4.93 -11.55 -0.86
N LEU A 136 -4.12 -12.48 -1.33
CA LEU A 136 -2.69 -12.49 -1.07
C LEU A 136 -1.98 -11.27 -1.68
N ALA A 137 -2.36 -10.87 -2.90
CA ALA A 137 -1.84 -9.70 -3.57
C ALA A 137 -2.09 -8.41 -2.78
N VAL A 138 -3.32 -8.21 -2.32
CA VAL A 138 -3.68 -7.04 -1.52
C VAL A 138 -3.10 -7.11 -0.10
N ALA A 139 -2.98 -8.31 0.48
CA ALA A 139 -2.27 -8.50 1.74
C ALA A 139 -0.80 -8.09 1.65
N ILE A 140 -0.10 -8.44 0.56
CA ILE A 140 1.26 -7.98 0.28
C ILE A 140 1.28 -6.44 0.15
N ALA A 141 0.33 -5.86 -0.58
CA ALA A 141 0.22 -4.41 -0.76
C ALA A 141 0.05 -3.65 0.58
N ASN A 142 -0.86 -4.12 1.44
CA ASN A 142 -1.09 -3.54 2.75
C ASN A 142 0.10 -3.71 3.70
N GLU A 143 0.77 -4.85 3.64
CA GLU A 143 1.97 -5.08 4.45
C GLU A 143 3.15 -4.24 3.97
N TYR A 144 3.32 -4.06 2.65
CA TYR A 144 4.33 -3.16 2.08
C TYR A 144 4.13 -1.71 2.55
N LEU A 145 2.87 -1.24 2.61
CA LEU A 145 2.55 0.06 3.21
C LEU A 145 2.99 0.14 4.67
N LYS A 146 2.67 -0.86 5.49
CA LYS A 146 3.04 -0.91 6.90
C LYS A 146 4.56 -0.88 7.10
N ARG A 147 5.30 -1.71 6.36
CA ARG A 147 6.77 -1.84 6.49
C ARG A 147 7.54 -0.65 5.95
N SER A 148 6.92 0.14 5.08
CA SER A 148 7.48 1.39 4.59
C SER A 148 7.11 2.60 5.47
N ASP A 149 6.56 2.38 6.66
CA ASP A 149 6.03 3.42 7.55
C ASP A 149 5.05 4.36 6.83
N TYR A 150 4.27 3.81 5.90
CA TYR A 150 3.30 4.53 5.06
C TYR A 150 3.91 5.68 4.23
N THR A 151 5.21 5.61 3.93
CA THR A 151 5.89 6.59 3.06
C THR A 151 5.71 6.29 1.57
N LYS A 152 5.30 5.07 1.22
CA LYS A 152 5.17 4.59 -0.16
C LYS A 152 3.74 4.64 -0.67
N LYS A 153 3.59 4.89 -1.96
CA LYS A 153 2.30 4.92 -2.67
C LYS A 153 1.96 3.56 -3.25
N VAL A 154 0.75 3.08 -2.93
CA VAL A 154 0.25 1.79 -3.41
C VAL A 154 -1.14 1.95 -4.00
N ILE A 155 -1.38 1.29 -5.14
CA ILE A 155 -2.69 1.20 -5.79
C ILE A 155 -2.97 -0.23 -6.23
N VAL A 156 -4.24 -0.60 -6.22
CA VAL A 156 -4.75 -1.89 -6.70
C VAL A 156 -5.70 -1.62 -7.85
N ILE A 157 -5.55 -2.35 -8.94
CA ILE A 157 -6.32 -2.15 -10.16
C ILE A 157 -6.86 -3.50 -10.59
N ASN A 158 -8.17 -3.70 -10.50
CA ASN A 158 -8.85 -4.75 -11.24
C ASN A 158 -8.81 -4.40 -12.73
N TYR A 159 -8.14 -5.25 -13.52
CA TYR A 159 -7.87 -4.94 -14.92
C TYR A 159 -9.14 -4.92 -15.77
N ARG A 160 -10.12 -5.79 -15.46
CA ARG A 160 -11.40 -5.80 -16.18
C ARG A 160 -12.20 -4.52 -15.93
N GLU A 161 -12.34 -4.13 -14.66
CA GLU A 161 -13.06 -2.89 -14.31
C GLU A 161 -12.37 -1.65 -14.88
N LEU A 162 -11.03 -1.64 -14.91
CA LEU A 162 -10.30 -0.57 -15.56
C LEU A 162 -10.72 -0.40 -17.02
N LEU A 163 -10.78 -1.49 -17.78
CA LEU A 163 -11.20 -1.45 -19.18
C LEU A 163 -12.66 -1.01 -19.31
N GLU A 164 -13.53 -1.41 -18.41
CA GLU A 164 -14.94 -0.98 -18.38
C GLU A 164 -15.07 0.53 -18.09
N GLN A 165 -14.32 1.08 -17.13
CA GLN A 165 -14.31 2.52 -16.84
C GLN A 165 -13.78 3.34 -18.01
N LEU A 166 -12.73 2.86 -18.68
CA LEU A 166 -12.19 3.56 -19.85
C LEU A 166 -13.15 3.52 -21.04
N LYS A 167 -13.94 2.45 -21.21
CA LYS A 167 -14.99 2.35 -22.25
C LYS A 167 -16.10 3.39 -22.07
N ILE A 168 -16.44 3.78 -20.84
CA ILE A 168 -17.46 4.81 -20.58
C ILE A 168 -17.08 6.14 -21.24
N GLY A 169 -15.78 6.45 -21.30
CA GLY A 169 -15.26 7.64 -21.97
C GLY A 169 -15.33 7.58 -23.50
N PHE A 170 -15.59 6.43 -24.14
CA PHE A 170 -15.50 6.33 -25.61
C PHE A 170 -16.46 7.23 -26.37
N ASN A 171 -17.60 7.59 -25.76
CA ASN A 171 -18.57 8.49 -26.38
C ASN A 171 -18.10 9.96 -26.36
N ASP A 172 -17.09 10.31 -25.54
CA ASP A 172 -16.47 11.64 -25.51
C ASP A 172 -14.92 11.53 -25.51
N PRO A 173 -14.27 11.79 -26.67
CA PRO A 173 -12.82 11.71 -26.80
C PRO A 173 -12.01 12.56 -25.79
N LYS A 174 -12.56 13.67 -25.29
CA LYS A 174 -11.88 14.51 -24.30
C LYS A 174 -11.88 13.84 -22.93
N VAL A 175 -13.05 13.39 -22.48
CA VAL A 175 -13.22 12.68 -21.20
C VAL A 175 -12.38 11.41 -21.18
N TYR A 176 -12.38 10.66 -22.29
CA TYR A 176 -11.53 9.47 -22.45
C TYR A 176 -10.05 9.79 -22.22
N LYS A 177 -9.53 10.83 -22.89
CA LYS A 177 -8.11 11.21 -22.80
C LYS A 177 -7.73 11.68 -21.40
N GLU A 178 -8.63 12.40 -20.72
CA GLU A 178 -8.43 12.84 -19.34
C GLU A 178 -8.40 11.67 -18.36
N LEU A 179 -9.37 10.74 -18.45
CA LEU A 179 -9.42 9.53 -17.62
C LEU A 179 -8.19 8.65 -17.81
N GLN A 180 -7.85 8.36 -19.08
CA GLN A 180 -6.67 7.56 -19.41
C GLN A 180 -5.38 8.24 -18.92
N GLY A 181 -5.27 9.57 -19.11
CA GLY A 181 -4.14 10.36 -18.65
C GLY A 181 -3.98 10.34 -17.14
N TYR A 182 -5.07 10.57 -16.40
CA TYR A 182 -5.10 10.53 -14.94
C TYR A 182 -4.68 9.15 -14.41
N LEU A 183 -5.30 8.08 -14.91
CA LEU A 183 -4.97 6.72 -14.49
C LEU A 183 -3.50 6.39 -14.74
N MET A 184 -3.00 6.68 -15.95
CA MET A 184 -1.62 6.39 -16.31
C MET A 184 -0.63 7.21 -15.46
N GLN A 185 -0.99 8.43 -15.06
CA GLN A 185 -0.21 9.21 -14.12
C GLN A 185 -0.15 8.54 -12.74
N GLU A 186 -1.26 8.03 -12.21
CA GLU A 186 -1.28 7.41 -10.89
C GLU A 186 -0.55 6.05 -10.90
N VAL A 187 -0.69 5.25 -11.96
CA VAL A 187 0.11 4.04 -12.20
C VAL A 187 1.61 4.36 -12.26
N LYS A 188 1.99 5.47 -12.90
CA LYS A 188 3.38 5.93 -12.94
C LYS A 188 3.85 6.48 -11.60
N LYS A 189 3.02 7.16 -10.81
CA LYS A 189 3.41 7.77 -9.53
C LYS A 189 3.52 6.76 -8.39
N ALA A 190 2.72 5.70 -8.39
CA ALA A 190 2.75 4.68 -7.35
C ALA A 190 4.12 4.00 -7.25
N ASP A 191 4.54 3.67 -6.03
CA ASP A 191 5.74 2.88 -5.78
C ASP A 191 5.48 1.40 -6.10
N PHE A 192 4.31 0.89 -5.70
CA PHE A 192 3.87 -0.48 -5.93
C PHE A 192 2.45 -0.52 -6.49
N VAL A 193 2.22 -1.33 -7.53
CA VAL A 193 0.93 -1.50 -8.21
C VAL A 193 0.54 -2.97 -8.21
N VAL A 194 -0.69 -3.27 -7.80
CA VAL A 194 -1.30 -4.59 -8.01
C VAL A 194 -2.21 -4.51 -9.22
N ILE A 195 -1.95 -5.33 -10.24
CA ILE A 195 -2.84 -5.54 -11.39
C ILE A 195 -3.54 -6.88 -11.17
N ASP A 196 -4.82 -6.80 -10.80
CA ASP A 196 -5.63 -7.95 -10.42
C ASP A 196 -6.47 -8.49 -11.58
N ASP A 197 -6.63 -9.81 -11.59
CA ASP A 197 -7.47 -10.62 -12.46
C ASP A 197 -7.19 -10.42 -13.96
N LEU A 198 -5.92 -10.36 -14.32
CA LEU A 198 -5.46 -10.22 -15.71
C LEU A 198 -5.97 -11.41 -16.54
N GLY A 199 -6.74 -11.10 -17.59
CA GLY A 199 -7.35 -12.04 -18.52
C GLY A 199 -8.82 -12.36 -18.24
N ALA A 200 -9.37 -11.94 -17.09
CA ALA A 200 -10.81 -12.11 -16.82
C ALA A 200 -11.71 -11.30 -17.77
N GLU A 201 -11.15 -10.27 -18.42
CA GLU A 201 -11.84 -9.48 -19.45
C GLU A 201 -12.12 -10.25 -20.75
N LEU A 202 -11.52 -11.43 -20.93
CA LEU A 202 -11.63 -12.24 -22.15
C LEU A 202 -12.74 -13.30 -22.08
N GLY A 203 -13.49 -13.35 -20.96
CA GLY A 203 -14.58 -14.30 -20.76
C GLY A 203 -14.13 -15.68 -20.27
N ALA A 204 -15.10 -16.60 -20.17
CA ALA A 204 -14.86 -17.95 -19.64
C ALA A 204 -13.95 -18.80 -20.55
N ILE A 205 -13.28 -19.78 -19.95
CA ILE A 205 -12.27 -20.66 -20.56
C ILE A 205 -12.75 -21.32 -21.87
N GLU A 206 -14.05 -21.56 -22.00
CA GLU A 206 -14.68 -22.26 -23.13
C GLU A 206 -15.02 -21.36 -24.33
N LYS A 207 -15.05 -20.02 -24.13
CA LYS A 207 -15.30 -19.01 -25.17
C LYS A 207 -14.40 -17.81 -24.96
N ARG A 208 -13.08 -18.05 -24.92
CA ARG A 208 -12.09 -16.97 -24.77
C ARG A 208 -12.13 -16.09 -26.01
N ALA A 209 -12.59 -14.86 -25.84
CA ALA A 209 -12.49 -13.85 -26.88
C ALA A 209 -11.00 -13.50 -27.09
N THR A 210 -10.60 -13.28 -28.33
CA THR A 210 -9.29 -12.67 -28.61
C THR A 210 -9.25 -11.28 -27.97
N PRO A 211 -8.16 -10.91 -27.27
CA PRO A 211 -8.03 -9.57 -26.73
C PRO A 211 -8.13 -8.55 -27.87
N THR A 212 -8.95 -7.52 -27.66
CA THR A 212 -9.04 -6.42 -28.62
C THR A 212 -7.72 -5.66 -28.66
N GLN A 213 -7.41 -4.99 -29.78
CA GLN A 213 -6.22 -4.15 -29.90
C GLN A 213 -6.15 -3.12 -28.76
N TYR A 214 -7.30 -2.58 -28.38
CA TYR A 214 -7.46 -1.68 -27.25
C TYR A 214 -6.96 -2.25 -25.91
N ASN A 215 -7.32 -3.50 -25.59
CA ASN A 215 -6.86 -4.17 -24.37
C ASN A 215 -5.33 -4.32 -24.42
N LEU A 216 -4.79 -4.78 -25.55
CA LEU A 216 -3.36 -4.97 -25.75
C LEU A 216 -2.58 -3.66 -25.58
N ASP A 217 -3.03 -2.58 -26.22
CA ASP A 217 -2.38 -1.26 -26.15
C ASP A 217 -2.41 -0.69 -24.72
N THR A 218 -3.53 -0.86 -24.03
CA THR A 218 -3.69 -0.41 -22.63
C THR A 218 -2.77 -1.19 -21.71
N LEU A 219 -2.75 -2.52 -21.80
CA LEU A 219 -1.87 -3.36 -21.00
C LEU A 219 -0.40 -3.07 -21.31
N GLN A 220 -0.05 -2.94 -22.60
CA GLN A 220 1.29 -2.59 -23.03
C GLN A 220 1.75 -1.27 -22.41
N SER A 221 0.91 -0.24 -22.45
CA SER A 221 1.22 1.06 -21.84
C SER A 221 1.47 0.96 -20.34
N ILE A 222 0.69 0.14 -19.63
CA ILE A 222 0.86 -0.10 -18.18
C ILE A 222 2.18 -0.83 -17.91
N VAL A 223 2.45 -1.95 -18.58
CA VAL A 223 3.66 -2.74 -18.32
C VAL A 223 4.94 -2.00 -18.73
N GLU A 224 4.89 -1.18 -19.78
CA GLU A 224 6.00 -0.32 -20.20
C GLU A 224 6.26 0.79 -19.16
N ALA A 225 5.21 1.45 -18.69
CA ALA A 225 5.32 2.47 -17.63
C ALA A 225 5.85 1.93 -16.30
N ARG A 226 5.65 0.63 -16.07
CA ARG A 226 6.03 -0.07 -14.84
C ARG A 226 7.31 -0.91 -14.95
N LEU A 227 8.01 -0.93 -16.10
CA LEU A 227 9.12 -1.86 -16.33
C LEU A 227 10.22 -1.85 -15.25
N ASN A 228 10.52 -0.67 -14.68
CA ASN A 228 11.56 -0.48 -13.66
C ASN A 228 10.95 -0.24 -12.27
N LYS A 229 9.78 -0.79 -12.02
CA LYS A 229 8.91 -0.32 -10.95
C LYS A 229 8.06 -1.47 -10.39
N ALA A 230 8.00 -1.59 -9.07
CA ALA A 230 7.43 -2.77 -8.42
C ALA A 230 5.97 -3.01 -8.83
N THR A 231 5.65 -4.23 -9.28
CA THR A 231 4.31 -4.56 -9.78
C THR A 231 3.96 -6.01 -9.48
N LEU A 232 2.73 -6.28 -9.03
CA LEU A 232 2.23 -7.63 -8.80
C LEU A 232 1.06 -7.89 -9.73
N PHE A 233 1.11 -8.99 -10.47
CA PHE A 233 0.06 -9.43 -11.39
C PHE A 233 -0.64 -10.66 -10.84
N THR A 234 -1.97 -10.68 -10.86
CA THR A 234 -2.74 -11.91 -10.65
C THR A 234 -3.44 -12.33 -11.93
N SER A 235 -3.54 -13.63 -12.19
CA SER A 235 -4.24 -14.14 -13.38
C SER A 235 -4.83 -15.53 -13.16
N ASN A 236 -5.94 -15.82 -13.82
CA ASN A 236 -6.48 -17.19 -13.91
C ASN A 236 -5.76 -18.03 -14.98
N PHE A 237 -4.95 -17.40 -15.83
CA PHE A 237 -4.19 -18.03 -16.91
C PHE A 237 -2.84 -18.54 -16.40
N ASN A 238 -2.39 -19.67 -16.94
CA ASN A 238 -1.02 -20.12 -16.75
C ASN A 238 -0.05 -19.37 -17.69
N SER A 239 1.26 -19.53 -17.47
CA SER A 239 2.29 -18.81 -18.23
C SER A 239 2.22 -19.02 -19.74
N LYS A 240 1.82 -20.22 -20.22
CA LYS A 240 1.68 -20.48 -21.67
C LYS A 240 0.47 -19.75 -22.23
N GLU A 241 -0.64 -19.76 -21.50
CA GLU A 241 -1.86 -19.09 -21.94
C GLU A 241 -1.71 -17.57 -21.92
N LEU A 242 -1.08 -17.00 -20.89
CA LEU A 242 -0.76 -15.56 -20.84
C LEU A 242 0.08 -15.12 -22.05
N ARG A 243 1.10 -15.91 -22.39
CA ARG A 243 1.99 -15.66 -23.53
C ARG A 243 1.26 -15.75 -24.88
N LEU A 244 0.40 -16.76 -25.05
CA LEU A 244 -0.41 -16.90 -26.27
C LEU A 244 -1.45 -15.77 -26.41
N THR A 245 -2.02 -15.35 -25.29
CA THR A 245 -3.10 -14.34 -25.26
C THR A 245 -2.57 -12.93 -25.51
N TYR A 246 -1.54 -12.51 -24.79
CA TYR A 246 -1.02 -11.13 -24.85
C TYR A 246 0.21 -10.97 -25.75
N GLY A 247 0.73 -12.08 -26.28
CA GLY A 247 1.96 -12.10 -27.07
C GLY A 247 3.23 -12.03 -26.22
N GLU A 248 4.35 -12.42 -26.86
CA GLU A 248 5.67 -12.51 -26.22
C GLU A 248 6.17 -11.18 -25.66
N ARG A 249 5.87 -10.07 -26.34
CA ARG A 249 6.34 -8.75 -25.93
C ARG A 249 5.78 -8.34 -24.57
N ILE A 250 4.47 -8.42 -24.38
CA ILE A 250 3.81 -8.06 -23.11
C ILE A 250 4.23 -9.07 -22.02
N PHE A 251 4.21 -10.36 -22.34
CA PHE A 251 4.63 -11.40 -21.41
C PHE A 251 6.05 -11.17 -20.88
N SER A 252 7.01 -10.87 -21.77
CA SER A 252 8.40 -10.53 -21.40
C SER A 252 8.48 -9.35 -20.44
N ARG A 253 7.66 -8.31 -20.62
CA ARG A 253 7.62 -7.14 -19.73
C ARG A 253 7.03 -7.47 -18.36
N ILE A 254 6.02 -8.34 -18.31
CA ILE A 254 5.44 -8.83 -17.05
C ILE A 254 6.50 -9.59 -16.24
N VAL A 255 7.27 -10.47 -16.88
CA VAL A 255 8.26 -11.33 -16.17
C VAL A 255 9.67 -10.75 -16.06
N ASN A 256 9.94 -9.55 -16.62
CA ASN A 256 11.29 -9.00 -16.72
C ASN A 256 12.03 -8.96 -15.37
N ASN A 257 11.40 -8.37 -14.34
CA ASN A 257 11.98 -8.25 -13.00
C ASN A 257 11.42 -9.28 -12.03
N SER A 258 11.00 -10.47 -12.52
CA SER A 258 10.39 -11.49 -11.67
C SER A 258 11.38 -12.46 -11.03
N SER A 259 12.62 -12.03 -10.80
CA SER A 259 13.62 -12.81 -10.06
C SER A 259 14.36 -11.97 -9.03
N TYR A 260 14.64 -12.55 -7.87
CA TYR A 260 15.42 -11.92 -6.82
C TYR A 260 16.29 -12.97 -6.11
N LYS A 261 17.59 -12.71 -5.99
CA LYS A 261 18.58 -13.65 -5.42
C LYS A 261 18.49 -15.06 -6.05
N GLY A 262 18.29 -15.14 -7.37
CA GLY A 262 18.16 -16.42 -8.09
C GLY A 262 16.83 -17.16 -7.90
N GLN A 263 15.90 -16.61 -7.11
CA GLN A 263 14.57 -17.19 -6.93
C GLN A 263 13.54 -16.49 -7.80
N LEU A 264 12.65 -17.27 -8.42
CA LEU A 264 11.53 -16.75 -9.20
C LEU A 264 10.44 -16.21 -8.27
N LEU A 265 9.99 -14.99 -8.54
CA LEU A 265 8.91 -14.31 -7.83
C LEU A 265 7.56 -14.62 -8.49
N ALA A 266 7.27 -15.91 -8.63
CA ALA A 266 6.00 -16.36 -9.17
C ALA A 266 5.48 -17.57 -8.40
N PHE A 267 4.16 -17.68 -8.31
CA PHE A 267 3.51 -18.82 -7.69
C PHE A 267 2.24 -19.21 -8.44
N ARG A 268 2.02 -20.51 -8.56
CA ARG A 268 0.83 -21.08 -9.20
C ARG A 268 0.05 -21.91 -8.20
N PHE A 269 -1.20 -21.53 -7.96
CA PHE A 269 -2.16 -22.34 -7.23
C PHE A 269 -2.74 -23.41 -8.17
N VAL A 270 -2.56 -24.68 -7.79
CA VAL A 270 -3.02 -25.86 -8.53
C VAL A 270 -3.99 -26.69 -7.70
N LYS A 271 -3.76 -26.81 -6.39
CA LYS A 271 -4.50 -27.74 -5.51
C LYS A 271 -5.56 -27.06 -4.63
N THR A 272 -5.45 -25.76 -4.43
CA THR A 272 -6.39 -24.98 -3.63
C THR A 272 -7.75 -24.91 -4.33
N GLN A 273 -8.82 -25.21 -3.59
CA GLN A 273 -10.19 -25.12 -4.10
C GLN A 273 -10.76 -23.70 -3.96
N ASP A 274 -11.83 -23.40 -4.71
CA ASP A 274 -12.55 -22.13 -4.59
C ASP A 274 -13.15 -21.99 -3.17
N ARG A 275 -12.80 -20.90 -2.49
CA ARG A 275 -13.22 -20.60 -1.12
C ARG A 275 -14.46 -19.71 -1.02
N ARG A 276 -15.04 -19.29 -2.14
CA ARG A 276 -16.28 -18.52 -2.15
C ARG A 276 -17.43 -19.41 -1.69
N VAL A 277 -18.42 -18.81 -1.01
CA VAL A 277 -19.61 -19.53 -0.54
C VAL A 277 -20.30 -20.15 -1.75
N LYS A 278 -20.38 -21.49 -1.78
CA LYS A 278 -21.23 -22.20 -2.75
C LYS A 278 -22.65 -22.14 -2.22
N ILE A 279 -23.50 -21.40 -2.91
CA ILE A 279 -24.94 -21.45 -2.68
C ILE A 279 -25.48 -22.43 -3.71
N ASP A 280 -25.78 -23.64 -3.27
CA ASP A 280 -26.50 -24.62 -4.08
C ASP A 280 -27.99 -24.25 -3.98
N PHE A 281 -28.56 -23.80 -5.11
CA PHE A 281 -30.02 -23.61 -5.28
C PHE A 281 -30.63 -24.86 -5.90
#